data_AF-A0A941PPI9-F1
#
_entry.id   AF-A0A941PPI9-F1
#
_cell.length_a   1.000
_cell.length_b   1.000
_cell.length_c   1.000
_cell.angle_alpha   90.00
_cell.angle_beta   90.00
_cell.angle_gamma   90.00
#
_symmetry.space_group_name_H-M   'P 1'
#
loop_
_entity.id
_entity.type
_entity.pdbx_description
1 polymer ?
#
loop_
_entity_poly.entity_id
_entity_poly.type
_entity_poly.pdbx_seq_one_letter_code
_entity_poly.pdbx_strand_id
1 'polypeptide(L)'
;MLVLTALGTLAQIRDAADELDRHDPSPADAVSWFEEQPGKFRIEVYVPTKQDAESARAIVGAAAPELHLVQKRIKAADWVAMSLEGLPAVRAGRFVVAGAHALKCESGGRIKIWIEASEAFGTGHHGTTWGCLMGLEYVLRRRAKRTAGLQHTVSSVGRQGARGPTFKVLDLGAGSGVLAIAAAKTGAQTLAIEIDPRAAAIAEINARQNKVAQRVRVIAGDGARHIAKQKFDLVFANILMRPLIRLAPKLARAVAPGGNLIL
;
A
#
# COMPACT_ATOMS: atom_id res chain seq x y z
N MET A 1 18.17 12.45 7.50
CA MET A 1 18.80 11.15 7.18
C MET A 1 20.27 11.37 6.86
N LEU A 2 21.13 10.58 7.48
CA LEU A 2 22.56 10.48 7.19
C LEU A 2 22.79 9.14 6.51
N VAL A 3 23.86 9.06 5.71
CA VAL A 3 24.36 7.79 5.20
C VAL A 3 25.80 7.62 5.66
N LEU A 4 26.13 6.45 6.18
CA LEU A 4 27.48 6.02 6.50
C LEU A 4 27.95 5.04 5.44
N THR A 5 29.15 5.26 4.89
CA THR A 5 29.68 4.42 3.81
C THR A 5 31.09 3.95 4.12
N ALA A 6 31.39 2.68 3.86
CA ALA A 6 32.77 2.16 3.89
C ALA A 6 33.00 1.22 2.70
N LEU A 7 34.28 1.00 2.38
CA LEU A 7 34.72 -0.01 1.41
C LEU A 7 35.51 -1.09 2.15
N GLY A 8 35.26 -2.35 1.80
CA GLY A 8 35.99 -3.48 2.36
C GLY A 8 35.86 -4.74 1.52
N THR A 9 36.35 -5.84 2.06
CA THR A 9 36.14 -7.19 1.51
C THR A 9 34.71 -7.66 1.77
N LEU A 10 34.27 -8.68 1.05
CA LEU A 10 32.93 -9.27 1.26
C LEU A 10 32.72 -9.73 2.71
N ALA A 11 33.72 -10.35 3.33
CA ALA A 11 33.64 -10.83 4.70
C ALA A 11 33.37 -9.68 5.68
N GLN A 12 34.20 -8.64 5.63
CA GLN A 12 34.05 -7.45 6.49
C GLN A 12 32.68 -6.78 6.34
N ILE A 13 32.20 -6.63 5.10
CA ILE A 13 30.92 -5.99 4.81
C ILE A 13 29.75 -6.84 5.31
N ARG A 14 29.83 -8.16 5.17
CA ARG A 14 28.82 -9.09 5.71
C ARG A 14 28.80 -9.09 7.23
N ASP A 15 29.95 -9.16 7.89
CA ASP A 15 30.03 -9.14 9.35
C ASP A 15 29.41 -7.86 9.92
N ALA A 16 29.68 -6.72 9.30
CA ALA A 16 29.09 -5.44 9.68
C ALA A 16 27.58 -5.36 9.42
N ALA A 17 27.10 -5.82 8.26
CA ALA A 17 25.68 -5.82 7.93
C ALA A 17 24.89 -6.76 8.84
N ASP A 18 25.39 -7.99 9.04
CA ASP A 18 24.75 -9.00 9.89
C ASP A 18 24.69 -8.54 11.36
N GLU A 19 25.68 -7.79 11.85
CA GLU A 19 25.66 -7.24 13.21
C GLU A 19 24.62 -6.12 13.37
N LEU A 20 24.51 -5.24 12.38
CA LEU A 20 23.49 -4.18 12.36
C LEU A 20 22.07 -4.75 12.30
N ASP A 21 21.87 -5.84 11.55
CA ASP A 21 20.59 -6.55 11.45
C ASP A 21 20.23 -7.32 12.73
N ARG A 22 21.22 -7.79 13.49
CA ARG A 22 21.02 -8.52 14.75
C ARG A 22 20.65 -7.61 15.92
N HIS A 23 20.96 -6.32 15.86
CA HIS A 23 20.60 -5.37 16.91
C HIS A 23 19.12 -4.98 16.85
N ASP A 24 18.42 -5.07 17.99
CA ASP A 24 17.01 -4.66 18.13
C ASP A 24 16.84 -3.74 19.38
N PRO A 25 16.51 -2.45 19.21
CA PRO A 25 16.32 -1.77 17.93
C PRO A 25 17.64 -1.52 17.21
N SER A 26 17.67 -1.74 15.90
CA SER A 26 18.82 -1.38 15.06
C SER A 26 18.93 0.15 14.98
N PRO A 27 20.15 0.72 15.03
CA PRO A 27 20.33 2.15 14.76
C PRO A 27 20.19 2.50 13.26
N ALA A 28 20.15 1.50 12.38
CA ALA A 28 20.00 1.71 10.94
C ALA A 28 18.54 1.57 10.51
N ASP A 29 18.04 2.53 9.73
CA ASP A 29 16.75 2.42 9.02
C ASP A 29 16.86 1.44 7.85
N ALA A 30 18.04 1.38 7.22
CA ALA A 30 18.34 0.46 6.12
C ALA A 30 19.86 0.23 6.00
N VAL A 31 20.24 -0.98 5.59
CA VAL A 31 21.62 -1.36 5.25
C VAL A 31 21.62 -1.96 3.86
N SER A 32 22.47 -1.44 2.98
CA SER A 32 22.67 -1.93 1.62
C SER A 32 24.16 -2.12 1.37
N TRP A 33 24.53 -3.06 0.49
CA TRP A 33 25.91 -3.16 0.03
C TRP A 33 26.00 -3.66 -1.40
N PHE A 34 27.06 -3.25 -2.09
CA PHE A 34 27.24 -3.44 -3.53
C PHE A 34 28.69 -3.80 -3.83
N GLU A 35 28.92 -4.63 -4.84
CA GLU A 35 30.26 -4.82 -5.41
C GLU A 35 30.58 -3.61 -6.30
N GLU A 36 31.62 -2.86 -5.96
CA GLU A 36 32.08 -1.71 -6.75
C GLU A 36 33.17 -2.12 -7.76
N GLN A 37 34.02 -3.05 -7.34
CA GLN A 37 35.08 -3.64 -8.13
C GLN A 37 35.22 -5.11 -7.71
N PRO A 38 35.77 -6.00 -8.55
CA PRO A 38 35.96 -7.41 -8.20
C PRO A 38 36.63 -7.57 -6.81
N GLY A 39 35.90 -8.15 -5.86
CA GLY A 39 36.39 -8.39 -4.50
C GLY A 39 36.36 -7.19 -3.55
N LYS A 40 35.85 -6.03 -3.98
CA LYS A 40 35.74 -4.80 -3.19
C LYS A 40 34.29 -4.34 -3.13
N PHE A 41 33.76 -4.32 -1.92
CA PHE A 41 32.35 -4.08 -1.64
C PHE A 41 32.19 -2.77 -0.87
N ARG A 42 31.13 -2.03 -1.19
CA ARG A 42 30.71 -0.83 -0.49
C ARG A 42 29.48 -1.13 0.34
N ILE A 43 29.48 -0.70 1.60
CA ILE A 43 28.30 -0.68 2.46
C ILE A 43 27.72 0.75 2.51
N GLU A 44 26.41 0.85 2.59
CA GLU A 44 25.64 2.06 2.89
C GLU A 44 24.72 1.77 4.07
N VAL A 45 24.89 2.52 5.16
CA VAL A 45 24.06 2.42 6.35
C VAL A 45 23.30 3.74 6.50
N TYR A 46 21.99 3.69 6.36
CA TYR A 46 21.11 4.84 6.48
C TYR A 46 20.63 4.98 7.92
N VAL A 47 20.85 6.16 8.50
CA VAL A 47 20.53 6.41 9.92
C VAL A 47 19.74 7.73 10.06
N PRO A 48 18.75 7.80 10.96
CA PRO A 48 17.89 8.97 11.05
C PRO A 48 18.58 10.16 11.73
N THR A 49 19.35 9.91 12.79
CA THR A 49 19.99 10.95 13.60
C THR A 49 21.52 10.81 13.69
N LYS A 50 22.20 11.82 14.26
CA LYS A 50 23.63 11.75 14.57
C LYS A 50 23.95 10.72 15.65
N GLN A 51 23.05 10.54 16.62
CA GLN A 51 23.24 9.56 17.69
C GLN A 51 23.18 8.14 17.12
N ASP A 52 22.28 7.88 16.19
CA ASP A 52 22.21 6.59 15.49
C ASP A 52 23.45 6.35 14.63
N ALA A 53 24.02 7.40 14.05
CA ALA A 53 25.29 7.30 13.34
C ALA A 53 26.45 6.88 14.24
N GLU A 54 26.50 7.39 15.48
CA GLU A 54 27.49 7.00 16.48
C GLU A 54 27.29 5.55 16.93
N SER A 55 26.04 5.15 17.19
CA SER A 55 25.68 3.75 17.52
C SER A 55 26.08 2.79 16.40
N ALA A 56 25.74 3.10 15.14
CA ALA A 56 26.10 2.29 13.99
C ALA A 56 27.63 2.15 13.83
N ARG A 57 28.39 3.22 14.10
CA ARG A 57 29.86 3.17 14.10
C ARG A 57 30.41 2.25 15.18
N ALA A 58 29.85 2.28 16.38
CA ALA A 58 30.29 1.41 17.47
C ALA A 58 30.03 -0.06 17.14
N ILE A 59 28.84 -0.37 16.61
CA ILE A 59 28.45 -1.73 16.21
C ILE A 59 29.37 -2.25 15.09
N VAL A 60 29.51 -1.48 14.01
CA VAL A 60 30.38 -1.86 12.88
C VAL A 60 31.84 -1.97 13.31
N GLY A 61 32.32 -1.07 14.17
CA GLY A 61 33.69 -1.11 14.68
C GLY A 61 33.98 -2.34 15.55
N ALA A 62 32.97 -2.90 16.23
CA ALA A 62 33.11 -4.14 16.99
C ALA A 62 33.10 -5.38 16.08
N ALA A 63 32.25 -5.41 15.06
CA ALA A 63 32.12 -6.56 14.14
C ALA A 63 33.22 -6.59 13.07
N ALA A 64 33.59 -5.43 12.53
CA ALA A 64 34.55 -5.26 11.45
C ALA A 64 35.44 -4.03 11.70
N PRO A 65 36.46 -4.12 12.57
CA PRO A 65 37.30 -2.98 12.99
C PRO A 65 37.99 -2.23 11.85
N GLU A 66 38.25 -2.93 10.74
CA GLU A 66 38.90 -2.39 9.54
C GLU A 66 37.96 -1.53 8.67
N LEU A 67 36.64 -1.55 8.93
CA LEU A 67 35.67 -0.75 8.17
C LEU A 67 35.55 0.66 8.76
N HIS A 68 36.20 1.61 8.11
CA HIS A 68 36.10 3.02 8.46
C HIS A 68 34.91 3.69 7.76
N LEU A 69 33.81 3.85 8.50
CA LEU A 69 32.60 4.52 8.00
C LEU A 69 32.85 6.03 7.78
N VAL A 70 32.53 6.52 6.59
CA VAL A 70 32.50 7.94 6.24
C VAL A 70 31.05 8.42 6.24
N GLN A 71 30.76 9.52 6.95
CA GLN A 71 29.42 10.07 7.02
C GLN A 71 29.18 11.09 5.91
N LYS A 72 28.02 11.01 5.25
CA LYS A 72 27.50 12.05 4.37
C LYS A 72 26.08 12.41 4.75
N ARG A 73 25.74 13.69 4.66
CA ARG A 73 24.35 14.14 4.76
C ARG A 73 23.72 14.03 3.39
N ILE A 74 22.67 13.22 3.28
CA ILE A 74 21.83 13.18 2.09
C ILE A 74 20.65 14.12 2.28
N LYS A 75 20.28 14.82 1.21
CA LYS A 75 19.01 15.56 1.20
C LYS A 75 17.90 14.52 1.40
N ALA A 76 16.87 14.90 2.16
CA ALA A 76 15.61 14.20 2.12
C ALA A 76 15.04 14.40 0.71
N ALA A 77 15.40 13.52 -0.21
CA ALA A 77 14.78 13.42 -1.50
C ALA A 77 13.75 12.31 -1.39
N ASP A 78 12.53 12.60 -1.85
CA ASP A 78 11.49 11.60 -2.01
C ASP A 78 11.83 10.75 -3.23
N TRP A 79 12.84 9.89 -3.08
CA TRP A 79 13.31 8.98 -4.12
C TRP A 79 12.17 8.06 -4.60
N VAL A 80 11.18 7.83 -3.74
CA VAL A 80 9.95 7.10 -4.09
C VAL A 80 9.14 7.92 -5.09
N ALA A 81 8.79 9.18 -4.79
CA ALA A 81 8.06 10.03 -5.73
C ALA A 81 8.83 10.25 -7.04
N MET A 82 10.15 10.49 -6.98
CA MET A 82 10.99 10.68 -8.17
C MET A 82 11.11 9.41 -9.02
N SER A 83 11.21 8.23 -8.41
CA SER A 83 11.25 6.94 -9.14
C SER A 83 9.88 6.55 -9.73
N LEU A 84 8.80 7.12 -9.21
CA LEU A 84 7.43 6.89 -9.70
C LEU A 84 7.01 7.91 -10.77
N GLU A 85 7.74 9.02 -10.92
CA GLU A 85 7.50 10.04 -11.93
C GLU A 85 7.75 9.45 -13.34
N GLY A 86 6.73 9.50 -14.21
CA GLY A 86 6.81 8.95 -15.56
C GLY A 86 6.36 7.49 -15.72
N LEU A 87 5.90 6.82 -14.66
CA LEU A 87 5.35 5.47 -14.81
C LEU A 87 4.03 5.44 -15.61
N PRO A 88 3.82 4.42 -16.47
CA PRO A 88 2.65 4.33 -17.33
C PRO A 88 1.38 3.98 -16.54
N ALA A 89 0.23 4.43 -17.02
CA ALA A 89 -1.06 4.13 -16.42
C ALA A 89 -1.30 2.62 -16.25
N VAL A 90 -1.69 2.22 -15.04
CA VAL A 90 -2.02 0.84 -14.69
C VAL A 90 -3.46 0.56 -15.08
N ARG A 91 -3.67 -0.42 -15.96
CA ARG A 91 -5.00 -0.81 -16.45
C ARG A 91 -5.39 -2.19 -15.90
N ALA A 92 -6.50 -2.25 -15.17
CA ALA A 92 -7.01 -3.47 -14.55
C ALA A 92 -8.52 -3.57 -14.78
N GLY A 93 -8.92 -4.38 -15.78
CA GLY A 93 -10.34 -4.54 -16.14
C GLY A 93 -10.98 -3.21 -16.52
N ARG A 94 -12.07 -2.83 -15.82
CA ARG A 94 -12.74 -1.52 -16.03
C ARG A 94 -12.01 -0.34 -15.40
N PHE A 95 -10.93 -0.54 -14.66
CA PHE A 95 -10.23 0.50 -13.92
C PHE A 95 -8.94 0.94 -14.61
N VAL A 96 -8.59 2.20 -14.42
CA VAL A 96 -7.29 2.76 -14.79
C VAL A 96 -6.79 3.63 -13.64
N VAL A 97 -5.58 3.35 -13.15
CA VAL A 97 -4.91 4.08 -12.06
C VAL A 97 -3.69 4.80 -12.66
N ALA A 98 -3.63 6.12 -12.50
CA ALA A 98 -2.47 6.91 -12.89
C ALA A 98 -2.47 8.31 -12.25
N GLY A 99 -1.34 9.03 -12.38
CA GLY A 99 -1.25 10.46 -12.06
C GLY A 99 -2.03 11.33 -13.05
N ALA A 100 -2.18 12.62 -12.73
CA ALA A 100 -3.05 13.54 -13.47
C ALA A 100 -2.71 13.64 -14.96
N HIS A 101 -1.41 13.69 -15.28
CA HIS A 101 -0.94 13.84 -16.65
C HIS A 101 -1.35 12.66 -17.53
N ALA A 102 -1.08 11.43 -17.08
CA ALA A 102 -1.44 10.22 -17.81
C ALA A 102 -2.97 10.03 -17.93
N LEU A 103 -3.74 10.39 -16.90
CA LEU A 103 -5.21 10.29 -16.95
C LEU A 103 -5.88 11.26 -17.93
N LYS A 104 -5.24 12.40 -18.25
CA LYS A 104 -5.71 13.33 -19.30
C LYS A 104 -5.65 12.68 -20.67
N CYS A 105 -4.59 11.90 -20.92
CA CYS A 105 -4.38 11.19 -22.19
C CYS A 105 -5.19 9.89 -22.29
N GLU A 106 -5.75 9.38 -21.19
CA GLU A 106 -6.56 8.16 -21.23
C GLU A 106 -7.89 8.40 -21.95
N SER A 107 -8.00 7.82 -23.14
CA SER A 107 -9.23 7.74 -23.94
C SER A 107 -9.96 6.42 -23.67
N GLY A 108 -11.27 6.48 -23.41
CA GLY A 108 -12.13 5.32 -23.19
C GLY A 108 -13.03 5.39 -21.95
N GLY A 109 -13.96 4.43 -21.83
CA GLY A 109 -14.97 4.35 -20.77
C GLY A 109 -14.50 3.71 -19.46
N ARG A 110 -13.18 3.61 -19.22
CA ARG A 110 -12.65 3.06 -17.95
C ARG A 110 -12.89 4.02 -16.79
N ILE A 111 -13.09 3.45 -15.62
CA ILE A 111 -13.16 4.18 -14.35
C ILE A 111 -11.76 4.70 -14.01
N LYS A 112 -11.58 6.01 -14.15
CA LYS A 112 -10.32 6.71 -13.84
C LYS A 112 -10.15 6.88 -12.32
N ILE A 113 -9.02 6.42 -11.81
CA ILE A 113 -8.60 6.55 -10.41
C ILE A 113 -7.31 7.37 -10.40
N TRP A 114 -7.40 8.58 -9.88
CA TRP A 114 -6.29 9.51 -9.81
C TRP A 114 -5.50 9.27 -8.52
N ILE A 115 -4.26 8.82 -8.66
CA ILE A 115 -3.31 8.69 -7.54
C ILE A 115 -1.99 9.31 -8.00
N GLU A 116 -1.55 10.34 -7.30
CA GLU A 116 -0.20 10.87 -7.51
C GLU A 116 0.84 9.99 -6.81
N ALA A 117 2.04 9.99 -7.38
CA ALA A 117 3.19 9.41 -6.71
C ALA A 117 3.40 10.10 -5.36
N SER A 118 3.48 9.30 -4.29
CA SER A 118 3.69 9.79 -2.92
C SER A 118 4.29 8.69 -2.06
N GLU A 119 4.73 9.04 -0.85
CA GLU A 119 5.24 8.12 0.16
C GLU A 119 4.23 7.02 0.59
N ALA A 120 2.93 7.19 0.29
CA ALA A 120 1.92 6.17 0.60
C ALA A 120 1.93 5.03 -0.43
N PHE A 121 2.04 3.78 0.08
CA PHE A 121 1.94 2.57 -0.74
C PHE A 121 0.61 2.51 -1.51
N GLY A 122 0.61 1.92 -2.72
CA GLY A 122 -0.61 1.72 -3.51
C GLY A 122 -0.80 2.71 -4.66
N THR A 123 0.27 3.08 -5.38
CA THR A 123 0.17 3.91 -6.59
C THR A 123 -0.40 3.18 -7.82
N GLY A 124 -0.71 1.88 -7.68
CA GLY A 124 -1.20 1.01 -8.74
C GLY A 124 -0.11 0.15 -9.39
N HIS A 125 1.16 0.57 -9.37
CA HIS A 125 2.24 -0.06 -10.13
C HIS A 125 2.75 -1.37 -9.53
N HIS A 126 2.43 -1.65 -8.27
CA HIS A 126 2.71 -2.96 -7.66
C HIS A 126 1.68 -4.00 -8.13
N GLY A 127 2.15 -5.17 -8.57
CA GLY A 127 1.29 -6.24 -9.11
C GLY A 127 0.17 -6.69 -8.17
N THR A 128 0.34 -6.56 -6.85
CA THR A 128 -0.69 -6.88 -5.86
C THR A 128 -1.90 -5.95 -5.96
N THR A 129 -1.69 -4.65 -6.23
CA THR A 129 -2.78 -3.69 -6.44
C THR A 129 -3.57 -4.04 -7.70
N TRP A 130 -2.87 -4.40 -8.78
CA TRP A 130 -3.50 -4.85 -10.02
C TRP A 130 -4.35 -6.10 -9.79
N GLY A 131 -3.83 -7.10 -9.06
CA GLY A 131 -4.55 -8.32 -8.72
C GLY A 131 -5.85 -8.04 -7.95
N CYS A 132 -5.79 -7.13 -6.96
CA CYS A 132 -6.97 -6.72 -6.21
C CYS A 132 -8.03 -6.03 -7.07
N LEU A 133 -7.61 -5.15 -7.99
CA LEU A 133 -8.53 -4.48 -8.93
C LEU A 133 -9.18 -5.47 -9.91
N MET A 134 -8.44 -6.50 -10.35
CA MET A 134 -9.00 -7.59 -11.15
C MET A 134 -9.97 -8.46 -10.34
N GLY A 135 -9.67 -8.72 -9.07
CA GLY A 135 -10.59 -9.37 -8.14
C GLY A 135 -11.88 -8.56 -7.95
N LEU A 136 -11.78 -7.23 -7.84
CA LEU A 136 -12.94 -6.35 -7.80
C LEU A 136 -13.78 -6.43 -9.09
N GLU A 137 -13.13 -6.37 -10.26
CA GLU A 137 -13.80 -6.57 -11.56
C GLU A 137 -14.60 -7.88 -11.58
N TYR A 138 -13.99 -8.97 -11.11
CA TYR A 138 -14.63 -10.28 -11.04
C TYR A 138 -15.87 -10.27 -10.13
N VAL A 139 -15.77 -9.70 -8.93
CA VAL A 139 -16.88 -9.57 -7.98
C VAL A 139 -18.02 -8.75 -8.57
N LEU A 140 -17.71 -7.62 -9.20
CA LEU A 140 -18.70 -6.74 -9.83
C LEU A 140 -19.44 -7.44 -10.97
N ARG A 141 -18.73 -8.21 -11.82
CA ARG A 141 -19.35 -9.01 -12.89
C ARG A 141 -20.30 -10.06 -12.33
N ARG A 142 -19.91 -10.81 -11.30
CA ARG A 142 -20.78 -11.82 -10.66
C ARG A 142 -22.02 -11.18 -10.04
N ARG A 143 -21.86 -10.02 -9.39
CA ARG A 143 -22.99 -9.29 -8.83
C ARG A 143 -23.97 -8.82 -9.92
N ALA A 144 -23.47 -8.25 -11.01
CA ALA A 144 -24.30 -7.82 -12.14
C ALA A 144 -25.13 -8.98 -12.72
N LYS A 145 -24.52 -10.15 -12.92
CA LYS A 145 -25.21 -11.36 -13.40
C LYS A 145 -26.33 -11.82 -12.46
N ARG A 146 -26.07 -11.81 -11.13
CA ARG A 146 -27.08 -12.16 -10.13
C ARG A 146 -28.28 -11.20 -10.17
N THR A 147 -28.02 -9.90 -10.27
CA THR A 147 -29.09 -8.90 -10.34
C THR A 147 -29.91 -9.00 -11.62
N ALA A 148 -29.28 -9.26 -12.76
CA ALA A 148 -29.96 -9.48 -14.03
C ALA A 148 -30.85 -10.73 -14.02
N GLY A 149 -30.40 -11.82 -13.37
CA GLY A 149 -31.19 -13.04 -13.22
C GLY A 149 -32.44 -12.90 -12.33
N LEU A 150 -32.41 -11.99 -11.33
CA LEU A 150 -33.59 -11.72 -10.48
C LEU A 150 -34.66 -10.86 -11.16
N GLN A 151 -34.31 -10.08 -12.20
CA GLN A 151 -35.27 -9.22 -12.91
C GLN A 151 -36.22 -10.02 -13.83
N HIS A 152 -35.87 -11.25 -14.20
CA HIS A 152 -36.74 -12.10 -15.03
C HIS A 152 -37.89 -12.79 -14.26
N THR A 153 -37.90 -12.74 -12.92
CA THR A 153 -38.92 -13.41 -12.08
C THR A 153 -39.90 -12.48 -11.39
N VAL A 154 -39.81 -11.17 -11.60
CA VAL A 154 -40.71 -10.20 -10.94
C VAL A 154 -41.28 -9.24 -11.98
N SER A 155 -42.51 -9.51 -12.39
CA SER A 155 -43.34 -8.60 -13.16
C SER A 155 -43.47 -7.25 -12.44
N SER A 156 -43.15 -6.21 -13.20
CA SER A 156 -43.33 -4.78 -12.95
C SER A 156 -44.41 -4.42 -11.92
N VAL A 157 -43.99 -4.10 -10.70
CA VAL A 157 -44.73 -3.18 -9.83
C VAL A 157 -43.74 -2.12 -9.34
N GLY A 158 -44.09 -0.86 -9.58
CA GLY A 158 -43.23 0.31 -9.42
C GLY A 158 -42.50 0.35 -8.08
N ARG A 159 -41.17 0.41 -8.14
CA ARG A 159 -40.32 0.89 -7.04
C ARG A 159 -39.60 2.15 -7.49
N GLN A 160 -40.34 3.25 -7.53
CA GLN A 160 -39.70 4.55 -7.31
C GLN A 160 -39.31 4.62 -5.83
N GLY A 161 -38.00 4.67 -5.54
CA GLY A 161 -37.49 5.11 -4.24
C GLY A 161 -36.65 4.12 -3.41
N ALA A 162 -36.74 2.80 -3.62
CA ALA A 162 -35.93 1.86 -2.83
C ALA A 162 -34.55 1.64 -3.48
N ARG A 163 -33.54 2.44 -3.09
CA ARG A 163 -32.13 2.08 -3.33
C ARG A 163 -31.92 0.68 -2.73
N GLY A 164 -31.55 -0.30 -3.56
CA GLY A 164 -31.19 -1.64 -3.09
C GLY A 164 -30.08 -1.57 -2.02
N PRO A 165 -29.85 -2.65 -1.25
CA PRO A 165 -28.90 -2.64 -0.14
C PRO A 165 -27.52 -2.15 -0.60
N THR A 166 -27.02 -1.14 0.11
CA THR A 166 -25.74 -0.50 -0.14
C THR A 166 -24.60 -1.51 -0.06
N PHE A 167 -23.84 -1.65 -1.14
CA PHE A 167 -22.66 -2.53 -1.19
C PHE A 167 -21.56 -1.96 -0.29
N LYS A 168 -21.23 -2.65 0.80
CA LYS A 168 -20.25 -2.22 1.81
C LYS A 168 -18.91 -2.89 1.59
N VAL A 169 -17.86 -2.08 1.54
CA VAL A 169 -16.49 -2.52 1.30
C VAL A 169 -15.60 -2.14 2.48
N LEU A 170 -14.72 -3.03 2.89
CA LEU A 170 -13.61 -2.74 3.78
C LEU A 170 -12.31 -2.78 2.97
N ASP A 171 -11.45 -1.79 3.17
CA ASP A 171 -10.07 -1.75 2.67
C ASP A 171 -9.14 -1.65 3.89
N LEU A 172 -8.54 -2.79 4.28
CA LEU A 172 -7.64 -2.86 5.44
C LEU A 172 -6.18 -2.73 4.96
N GLY A 173 -5.46 -1.76 5.51
CA GLY A 173 -4.13 -1.36 5.03
C GLY A 173 -4.26 -0.54 3.75
N ALA A 174 -5.08 0.51 3.82
CA ALA A 174 -5.53 1.25 2.64
C ALA A 174 -4.39 1.96 1.89
N GLY A 175 -3.27 2.31 2.54
CA GLY A 175 -2.18 3.06 1.93
C GLY A 175 -2.67 4.35 1.27
N SER A 176 -2.51 4.46 -0.04
CA SER A 176 -3.01 5.56 -0.88
C SER A 176 -4.54 5.63 -0.99
N GLY A 177 -5.26 4.60 -0.56
CA GLY A 177 -6.71 4.46 -0.69
C GLY A 177 -7.17 4.00 -2.09
N VAL A 178 -6.27 3.54 -2.95
CA VAL A 178 -6.61 3.16 -4.35
C VAL A 178 -7.74 2.14 -4.46
N LEU A 179 -7.76 1.09 -3.63
CA LEU A 179 -8.80 0.05 -3.66
C LEU A 179 -10.12 0.58 -3.10
N ALA A 180 -10.07 1.33 -1.99
CA ALA A 180 -11.22 2.02 -1.43
C ALA A 180 -11.90 2.95 -2.44
N ILE A 181 -11.11 3.73 -3.17
CA ILE A 181 -11.57 4.65 -4.21
C ILE A 181 -12.15 3.88 -5.40
N ALA A 182 -11.49 2.80 -5.85
CA ALA A 182 -11.98 1.95 -6.93
C ALA A 182 -13.38 1.42 -6.64
N ALA A 183 -13.58 0.86 -5.44
CA ALA A 183 -14.88 0.37 -4.98
C ALA A 183 -15.92 1.52 -4.86
N ALA A 184 -15.53 2.66 -4.30
CA ALA A 184 -16.45 3.80 -4.14
C ALA A 184 -16.92 4.36 -5.49
N LYS A 185 -16.06 4.38 -6.51
CA LYS A 185 -16.43 4.78 -7.88
C LYS A 185 -17.41 3.82 -8.55
N THR A 186 -17.57 2.60 -8.06
CA THR A 186 -18.62 1.68 -8.51
C THR A 186 -19.92 1.80 -7.70
N GLY A 187 -20.01 2.80 -6.83
CA GLY A 187 -21.19 3.07 -5.99
C GLY A 187 -21.16 2.42 -4.61
N ALA A 188 -20.07 1.76 -4.22
CA ALA A 188 -19.92 1.18 -2.89
C ALA A 188 -19.80 2.24 -1.78
N GLN A 189 -20.13 1.87 -0.55
CA GLN A 189 -19.68 2.58 0.65
C GLN A 189 -18.45 1.87 1.19
N THR A 190 -17.33 2.56 1.27
CA THR A 190 -16.06 1.99 1.69
C THR A 190 -15.60 2.52 3.04
N LEU A 191 -15.19 1.62 3.91
CA LEU A 191 -14.38 1.91 5.08
C LEU A 191 -12.93 1.58 4.75
N ALA A 192 -12.05 2.59 4.73
CA ALA A 192 -10.61 2.43 4.59
C ALA A 192 -9.97 2.55 5.97
N ILE A 193 -9.13 1.60 6.35
CA ILE A 193 -8.39 1.64 7.62
C ILE A 193 -6.91 1.53 7.33
N GLU A 194 -6.13 2.45 7.87
CA GLU A 194 -4.68 2.52 7.70
C GLU A 194 -4.02 2.74 9.06
N ILE A 195 -2.94 2.02 9.35
CA ILE A 195 -2.26 2.10 10.65
C ILE A 195 -1.35 3.34 10.73
N ASP A 196 -0.74 3.75 9.62
CA ASP A 196 0.04 4.98 9.55
C ASP A 196 -0.90 6.20 9.37
N PRO A 197 -0.97 7.14 10.34
CA PRO A 197 -1.80 8.33 10.23
C PRO A 197 -1.45 9.22 9.03
N ARG A 198 -0.20 9.22 8.55
CA ARG A 198 0.21 9.98 7.36
C ARG A 198 -0.39 9.37 6.10
N ALA A 199 -0.29 8.07 5.93
CA ALA A 199 -0.90 7.36 4.81
C ALA A 199 -2.44 7.47 4.85
N ALA A 200 -3.06 7.40 6.03
CA ALA A 200 -4.50 7.66 6.21
C ALA A 200 -4.90 9.07 5.71
N ALA A 201 -4.13 10.10 6.05
CA ALA A 201 -4.37 11.46 5.56
C ALA A 201 -4.26 11.55 4.03
N ILE A 202 -3.28 10.84 3.43
CA ILE A 202 -3.12 10.75 1.97
C ILE A 202 -4.34 10.06 1.33
N ALA A 203 -4.84 8.96 1.91
CA ALA A 203 -6.04 8.28 1.43
C ALA A 203 -7.28 9.18 1.44
N GLU A 204 -7.45 10.03 2.47
CA GLU A 204 -8.52 11.02 2.50
C GLU A 204 -8.40 12.07 1.39
N ILE A 205 -7.19 12.59 1.17
CA ILE A 205 -6.91 13.56 0.10
C ILE A 205 -7.23 12.93 -1.25
N ASN A 206 -6.75 11.70 -1.50
CA ASN A 206 -7.01 10.98 -2.74
C ASN A 206 -8.50 10.70 -2.94
N ALA A 207 -9.25 10.37 -1.89
CA ALA A 207 -10.70 10.20 -1.97
C ALA A 207 -11.43 11.50 -2.35
N ARG A 208 -10.99 12.65 -1.82
CA ARG A 208 -11.51 13.98 -2.19
C ARG A 208 -11.17 14.33 -3.64
N GLN A 209 -9.92 14.15 -4.06
CA GLN A 209 -9.47 14.37 -5.44
C GLN A 209 -10.26 13.52 -6.45
N ASN A 210 -10.59 12.29 -6.08
CA ASN A 210 -11.39 11.38 -6.89
C ASN A 210 -12.90 11.62 -6.82
N LYS A 211 -13.35 12.62 -6.06
CA LYS A 211 -14.75 13.01 -5.87
C LYS A 211 -15.62 11.90 -5.26
N VAL A 212 -15.03 11.12 -4.35
CA VAL A 212 -15.68 9.99 -3.67
C VAL A 212 -15.63 10.08 -2.14
N ALA A 213 -15.22 11.20 -1.56
CA ALA A 213 -15.12 11.38 -0.10
C ALA A 213 -16.44 11.09 0.65
N GLN A 214 -17.59 11.36 0.04
CA GLN A 214 -18.92 11.04 0.57
C GLN A 214 -19.25 9.53 0.61
N ARG A 215 -18.39 8.69 0.01
CA ARG A 215 -18.51 7.23 -0.03
C ARG A 215 -17.34 6.53 0.64
N VAL A 216 -16.28 7.24 0.99
CA VAL A 216 -15.06 6.68 1.59
C VAL A 216 -14.86 7.30 2.95
N ARG A 217 -15.03 6.49 4.00
CA ARG A 217 -14.63 6.87 5.36
C ARG A 217 -13.24 6.30 5.62
N VAL A 218 -12.28 7.15 5.96
CA VAL A 218 -10.94 6.72 6.36
C VAL A 218 -10.83 6.74 7.88
N ILE A 219 -10.13 5.76 8.45
CA ILE A 219 -9.79 5.71 9.87
C ILE A 219 -8.30 5.42 10.00
N ALA A 220 -7.59 6.27 10.74
CA ALA A 220 -6.23 5.99 11.18
C ALA A 220 -6.27 5.13 12.46
N GLY A 221 -5.64 3.96 12.45
CA GLY A 221 -5.47 3.12 13.63
C GLY A 221 -5.51 1.61 13.38
N ASP A 222 -5.47 0.84 14.47
CA ASP A 222 -5.53 -0.63 14.42
C ASP A 222 -6.91 -1.11 13.93
N GLY A 223 -6.96 -1.57 12.68
CA GLY A 223 -8.19 -2.00 12.04
C GLY A 223 -8.92 -3.15 12.74
N ALA A 224 -8.24 -3.95 13.55
CA ALA A 224 -8.90 -5.02 14.30
C ALA A 224 -9.99 -4.50 15.25
N ARG A 225 -9.82 -3.30 15.81
CA ARG A 225 -10.80 -2.68 16.74
C ARG A 225 -12.04 -2.20 16.02
N HIS A 226 -11.88 -1.70 14.80
CA HIS A 226 -12.97 -1.06 14.05
C HIS A 226 -13.87 -2.06 13.32
N ILE A 227 -13.39 -3.27 13.02
CA ILE A 227 -14.14 -4.25 12.20
C ILE A 227 -14.93 -5.28 13.02
N ALA A 228 -14.70 -5.38 14.34
CA ALA A 228 -15.21 -6.49 15.17
C ALA A 228 -16.75 -6.66 15.19
N LYS A 229 -17.52 -5.60 14.92
CA LYS A 229 -18.99 -5.62 14.94
C LYS A 229 -19.61 -5.27 13.58
N GLN A 230 -18.82 -5.30 12.51
CA GLN A 230 -19.25 -4.90 11.17
C GLN A 230 -19.21 -6.08 10.21
N LYS A 231 -20.04 -6.01 9.16
CA LYS A 231 -20.08 -6.97 8.06
C LYS A 231 -19.96 -6.23 6.74
N PHE A 232 -19.12 -6.77 5.86
CA PHE A 232 -18.81 -6.19 4.56
C PHE A 232 -19.12 -7.20 3.45
N ASP A 233 -19.68 -6.72 2.34
CA ASP A 233 -19.92 -7.53 1.16
C ASP A 233 -18.62 -7.88 0.42
N LEU A 234 -17.61 -7.03 0.59
CA LEU A 234 -16.26 -7.24 0.09
C LEU A 234 -15.24 -6.69 1.08
N VAL A 235 -14.18 -7.45 1.30
CA VAL A 235 -13.02 -7.03 2.11
C VAL A 235 -11.77 -7.14 1.25
N PHE A 236 -10.98 -6.07 1.18
CA PHE A 236 -9.60 -6.08 0.73
C PHE A 236 -8.66 -6.13 1.94
N ALA A 237 -7.58 -6.90 1.82
CA ALA A 237 -6.46 -6.86 2.74
C ALA A 237 -5.14 -7.08 1.99
N ASN A 238 -4.76 -6.11 1.16
CA ASN A 238 -3.50 -6.09 0.42
C ASN A 238 -2.36 -5.60 1.34
N ILE A 239 -2.03 -6.42 2.34
CA ILE A 239 -1.03 -6.12 3.38
C ILE A 239 0.02 -7.22 3.45
N LEU A 240 1.10 -6.97 4.20
CA LEU A 240 2.18 -7.94 4.39
C LEU A 240 1.67 -9.26 4.99
N MET A 241 2.31 -10.37 4.59
CA MET A 241 1.93 -11.73 4.95
C MET A 241 1.78 -11.96 6.46
N ARG A 242 2.74 -11.49 7.28
CA ARG A 242 2.73 -11.71 8.73
C ARG A 242 1.53 -11.02 9.41
N PRO A 243 1.26 -9.72 9.20
CA PRO A 243 0.01 -9.09 9.62
C PRO A 243 -1.24 -9.79 9.10
N LEU A 244 -1.22 -10.23 7.83
CA LEU A 244 -2.37 -10.87 7.20
C LEU A 244 -2.75 -12.18 7.91
N ILE A 245 -1.79 -13.08 8.14
CA ILE A 245 -2.02 -14.35 8.86
C ILE A 245 -2.63 -14.08 10.24
N ARG A 246 -2.10 -13.09 10.97
CA ARG A 246 -2.59 -12.70 12.30
C ARG A 246 -4.04 -12.20 12.27
N LEU A 247 -4.41 -11.45 11.23
CA LEU A 247 -5.72 -10.83 11.09
C LEU A 247 -6.75 -11.71 10.37
N ALA A 248 -6.32 -12.77 9.68
CA ALA A 248 -7.17 -13.62 8.86
C ALA A 248 -8.45 -14.12 9.58
N PRO A 249 -8.41 -14.61 10.85
CA PRO A 249 -9.64 -15.01 11.54
C PRO A 249 -10.63 -13.85 11.75
N LYS A 250 -10.13 -12.63 11.99
CA LYS A 250 -10.96 -11.43 12.17
C LYS A 250 -11.52 -10.95 10.83
N LEU A 251 -10.70 -10.97 9.78
CA LEU A 251 -11.10 -10.62 8.41
C LEU A 251 -12.19 -11.55 7.90
N ALA A 252 -12.02 -12.87 8.03
CA ALA A 252 -13.03 -13.84 7.64
C ALA A 252 -14.36 -13.61 8.36
N ARG A 253 -14.32 -13.30 9.66
CA ARG A 253 -15.51 -12.94 10.43
C ARG A 253 -16.13 -11.60 10.03
N ALA A 254 -15.39 -10.68 9.44
CA ALA A 254 -15.92 -9.40 8.96
C ALA A 254 -16.63 -9.52 7.60
N VAL A 255 -16.45 -10.64 6.88
CA VAL A 255 -17.15 -10.89 5.60
C VAL A 255 -18.61 -11.27 5.88
N ALA A 256 -19.54 -10.63 5.16
CA ALA A 256 -20.96 -10.96 5.19
C ALA A 256 -21.22 -12.32 4.50
N PRO A 257 -22.31 -13.04 4.83
CA PRO A 257 -22.69 -14.24 4.09
C PRO A 257 -22.78 -13.98 2.57
N GLY A 258 -22.08 -14.78 1.77
CA GLY A 258 -21.98 -14.60 0.31
C GLY A 258 -21.09 -13.43 -0.13
N GLY A 259 -20.42 -12.75 0.80
CA GLY A 259 -19.40 -11.73 0.54
C GLY A 259 -18.08 -12.34 0.07
N ASN A 260 -17.14 -11.48 -0.30
CA ASN A 260 -15.84 -11.88 -0.83
C ASN A 260 -14.70 -11.30 0.01
N LEU A 261 -13.58 -12.01 0.06
CA LEU A 261 -12.32 -11.55 0.63
C LEU A 261 -11.25 -11.62 -0.45
N ILE A 262 -10.56 -10.52 -0.69
CA ILE A 262 -9.47 -10.39 -1.65
C ILE A 262 -8.20 -10.05 -0.85
N LEU A 263 -7.19 -10.91 -0.96
CA LEU A 263 -5.94 -10.88 -0.22
C LEU A 263 -4.76 -10.63 -1.16
#